data_AF-A0A2U3I3P0-F1
#
_entry.id   AF-A0A2U3I3P0-F1
#
_cell.length_a   1.000
_cell.length_b   1.000
_cell.length_c   1.000
_cell.angle_alpha   90.00
_cell.angle_beta   90.00
_cell.angle_gamma   90.00
#
_symmetry.space_group_name_H-M   'P 1'
#
loop_
_entity.id
_entity.type
_entity.pdbx_description
1 polymer ?
#
loop_
_entity_poly.entity_id
_entity_poly.type
_entity_poly.pdbx_seq_one_letter_code
_entity_poly.pdbx_strand_id
1 'polypeptide(L)'
;MNQHVHNMIAEFFAAIEPWKSAYSKASLSFIAVKRDDSLVILAARMFLSASFREPQKDWFETGEVVAGQVELSGGVVAFAETIQKIASPDGFYIPGKLVLRSDDNQNISVGPPDLLHHEGLSQGNRLAVLTLCGGRRDMLAPQPQTDWMLKAAARPFDSLTELSVEYGLGAAPNTQTILEVVAHAAAEVWVGSSVKDGNAALGLWLAPDLDRSKARLGYRILDKGIVVNRGSVDGDQLHWGERSGDVVGRVSLEAPHGAVIQCIASYAGHAHHLRWFADPHTYQNARAAVLSSVDQTGTLLRGYLLPELPPRGKAADDFESAVAWVLWGLGFAPVSFGMSPKTRDVFDIVAVSPRGDFVVVECTLGLLRAESKLSKLSAREAALRKMLATSGLQHVRVLPVIVTAMTRDEIKADHRAAAETGVLVLSREDIEAVFEGERLRFANADQLFEQALQRLAESQEPKDPLFLSVT
;
A
#
# COMPACT_ATOMS: atom_id res chain seq x y z
N MET A 1 12.66 -33.03 10.55
CA MET A 1 11.47 -32.20 10.28
C MET A 1 10.22 -33.00 10.60
N ASN A 2 9.23 -32.42 11.27
CA ASN A 2 7.98 -33.11 11.61
C ASN A 2 7.13 -33.37 10.34
N GLN A 3 6.53 -34.56 10.23
CA GLN A 3 5.63 -34.94 9.12
C GLN A 3 4.49 -33.92 8.92
N HIS A 4 3.99 -33.33 10.01
CA HIS A 4 2.97 -32.28 9.94
C HIS A 4 3.43 -31.07 9.12
N VAL A 5 4.69 -30.64 9.29
CA VAL A 5 5.27 -29.52 8.54
C VAL A 5 5.34 -29.83 7.05
N HIS A 6 5.80 -31.03 6.70
CA HIS A 6 5.83 -31.47 5.32
C HIS A 6 4.44 -31.46 4.67
N ASN A 7 3.42 -31.94 5.40
CA ASN A 7 2.05 -31.99 4.92
C ASN A 7 1.48 -30.58 4.68
N MET A 8 1.66 -29.63 5.59
CA MET A 8 1.16 -28.26 5.42
C MET A 8 1.84 -27.52 4.26
N ILE A 9 3.14 -27.74 4.06
CA ILE A 9 3.86 -27.22 2.88
C ILE A 9 3.24 -27.82 1.60
N ALA A 10 3.03 -29.14 1.57
CA ALA A 10 2.43 -29.81 0.41
C ALA A 10 1.00 -29.32 0.13
N GLU A 11 0.18 -29.12 1.17
CA GLU A 11 -1.18 -28.58 1.05
C GLU A 11 -1.20 -27.16 0.47
N PHE A 12 -0.28 -26.29 0.92
CA PHE A 12 -0.14 -24.95 0.36
C PHE A 12 0.18 -24.98 -1.14
N PHE A 13 1.18 -25.77 -1.55
CA PHE A 13 1.55 -25.87 -2.96
C PHE A 13 0.49 -26.57 -3.82
N ALA A 14 -0.24 -27.55 -3.26
CA ALA A 14 -1.37 -28.16 -3.92
C ALA A 14 -2.51 -27.15 -4.16
N ALA A 15 -2.74 -26.23 -3.22
CA ALA A 15 -3.79 -25.21 -3.36
C ALA A 15 -3.49 -24.16 -4.44
N ILE A 16 -2.23 -23.95 -4.80
CA ILE A 16 -1.81 -23.02 -5.87
C ILE A 16 -1.40 -23.74 -7.17
N GLU A 17 -1.48 -25.07 -7.19
CA GLU A 17 -1.16 -25.92 -8.35
C GLU A 17 -1.80 -25.44 -9.67
N PRO A 18 -3.07 -24.99 -9.71
CA PRO A 18 -3.69 -24.62 -10.99
C PRO A 18 -3.00 -23.44 -11.71
N TRP A 19 -2.30 -22.57 -10.97
CA TRP A 19 -1.57 -21.41 -11.49
C TRP A 19 -0.09 -21.39 -11.09
N LYS A 20 0.49 -22.53 -10.70
CA LYS A 20 1.88 -22.59 -10.23
C LYS A 20 2.91 -22.08 -11.25
N SER A 21 2.62 -22.18 -12.56
CA SER A 21 3.53 -21.71 -13.60
C SER A 21 3.67 -20.19 -13.62
N ALA A 22 2.77 -19.46 -12.95
CA ALA A 22 2.97 -18.03 -12.70
C ALA A 22 4.17 -17.73 -11.79
N TYR A 23 4.68 -18.72 -11.05
CA TYR A 23 5.77 -18.54 -10.08
C TYR A 23 7.05 -19.20 -10.57
N SER A 24 7.66 -18.64 -11.60
CA SER A 24 8.98 -19.07 -12.09
C SER A 24 10.12 -18.63 -11.17
N LYS A 25 9.90 -17.51 -10.46
CA LYS A 25 10.81 -16.92 -9.48
C LYS A 25 10.12 -16.67 -8.15
N ALA A 26 10.90 -16.60 -7.09
CA ALA A 26 10.47 -16.15 -5.78
C ALA A 26 11.50 -15.20 -5.18
N SER A 27 11.07 -14.30 -4.29
CA SER A 27 11.98 -13.45 -3.51
C SER A 27 11.88 -13.84 -2.03
N LEU A 28 13.00 -14.22 -1.42
CA LEU A 28 13.09 -14.52 0.00
C LEU A 28 13.79 -13.36 0.70
N SER A 29 13.02 -12.55 1.41
CA SER A 29 13.54 -11.54 2.34
C SER A 29 13.68 -12.15 3.73
N PHE A 30 14.69 -11.75 4.49
CA PHE A 30 14.89 -12.22 5.85
C PHE A 30 15.63 -11.22 6.74
N ILE A 31 15.40 -11.35 8.04
CA ILE A 31 16.25 -10.84 9.12
C ILE A 31 16.59 -12.03 10.01
N ALA A 32 17.86 -12.18 10.35
CA ALA A 32 18.40 -13.28 11.14
C ALA A 32 19.48 -12.80 12.11
N VAL A 33 19.79 -13.64 13.10
CA VAL A 33 20.95 -13.47 13.98
C VAL A 33 21.99 -14.56 13.74
N LYS A 34 23.26 -14.21 13.80
CA LYS A 34 24.38 -15.15 13.73
C LYS A 34 24.44 -15.97 15.03
N ARG A 35 24.30 -17.28 14.93
CA ARG A 35 24.46 -18.22 16.05
C ARG A 35 25.22 -19.43 15.55
N ASP A 36 26.34 -19.73 16.18
CA ASP A 36 27.28 -20.76 15.72
C ASP A 36 27.64 -20.49 14.23
N ASP A 37 27.53 -21.52 13.39
CA ASP A 37 27.72 -21.44 11.93
C ASP A 37 26.40 -21.22 11.15
N SER A 38 25.40 -20.58 11.77
CA SER A 38 24.05 -20.42 11.20
C SER A 38 23.51 -19.00 11.30
N LEU A 39 22.64 -18.64 10.35
CA LEU A 39 21.78 -17.47 10.37
C LEU A 39 20.40 -17.94 10.88
N VAL A 40 20.12 -17.70 12.16
CA VAL A 40 18.84 -18.09 12.78
C VAL A 40 17.81 -17.01 12.52
N ILE A 41 16.74 -17.36 11.81
CA ILE A 41 15.70 -16.42 11.38
C ILE A 41 15.03 -15.75 12.59
N LEU A 42 14.93 -14.43 12.55
CA LEU A 42 13.99 -13.65 13.35
C LEU A 42 12.65 -13.49 12.62
N ALA A 43 12.71 -13.11 11.34
CA ALA A 43 11.57 -13.02 10.45
C ALA A 43 12.02 -13.25 9.01
N ALA A 44 11.23 -13.98 8.23
CA ALA A 44 11.47 -14.21 6.81
C ALA A 44 10.15 -14.29 6.05
N ARG A 45 10.16 -13.83 4.79
CA ARG A 45 9.00 -13.86 3.90
C ARG A 45 9.46 -14.24 2.50
N MET A 46 8.90 -15.32 1.98
CA MET A 46 9.09 -15.78 0.60
C MET A 46 7.88 -15.36 -0.23
N PHE A 47 8.09 -14.45 -1.16
CA PHE A 47 7.06 -13.99 -2.09
C PHE A 47 7.09 -14.81 -3.37
N LEU A 48 5.95 -15.41 -3.73
CA LEU A 48 5.69 -16.01 -5.02
C LEU A 48 4.85 -15.03 -5.83
N SER A 49 5.45 -14.45 -6.87
CA SER A 49 4.83 -13.45 -7.74
C SER A 49 5.22 -13.69 -9.19
N ALA A 50 4.34 -13.35 -10.13
CA ALA A 50 4.64 -13.40 -11.55
C ALA A 50 5.56 -12.26 -12.01
N SER A 51 5.68 -11.19 -11.23
CA SER A 51 6.64 -10.12 -11.49
C SER A 51 7.14 -9.50 -10.19
N PHE A 52 8.43 -9.18 -10.16
CA PHE A 52 9.07 -8.38 -9.11
C PHE A 52 9.45 -7.05 -9.75
N ARG A 53 8.81 -5.96 -9.31
CA ARG A 53 9.03 -4.61 -9.86
C ARG A 53 10.03 -3.81 -9.03
N GLU A 54 10.20 -4.16 -7.77
CA GLU A 54 11.14 -3.50 -6.86
C GLU A 54 12.57 -4.05 -7.05
N PRO A 55 13.59 -3.19 -6.95
CA PRO A 55 14.98 -3.64 -6.97
C PRO A 55 15.28 -4.50 -5.74
N GLN A 56 16.19 -5.46 -5.93
CA GLN A 56 16.65 -6.29 -4.83
C GLN A 56 17.30 -5.43 -3.74
N LYS A 57 16.93 -5.67 -2.49
CA LYS A 57 17.51 -4.99 -1.33
C LYS A 57 18.95 -5.46 -1.09
N ASP A 58 19.83 -4.51 -0.80
CA ASP A 58 21.23 -4.79 -0.47
C ASP A 58 21.35 -5.67 0.78
N TRP A 59 22.48 -6.37 0.90
CA TRP A 59 22.83 -7.09 2.12
C TRP A 59 23.16 -6.11 3.25
N PHE A 60 22.61 -6.35 4.44
CA PHE A 60 22.86 -5.56 5.63
C PHE A 60 23.39 -6.45 6.76
N GLU A 61 24.40 -5.95 7.46
CA GLU A 61 24.98 -6.63 8.60
C GLU A 61 25.45 -5.61 9.64
N THR A 62 25.11 -5.85 10.91
CA THR A 62 25.67 -5.12 12.05
C THR A 62 25.70 -6.02 13.28
N GLY A 63 26.90 -6.16 13.87
CA GLY A 63 27.15 -7.11 14.95
C GLY A 63 26.67 -8.52 14.58
N GLU A 64 25.68 -9.02 15.31
CA GLU A 64 25.11 -10.35 15.08
C GLU A 64 23.88 -10.34 14.16
N VAL A 65 23.30 -9.18 13.84
CA VAL A 65 22.09 -9.09 13.00
C VAL A 65 22.49 -9.01 11.54
N VAL A 66 21.80 -9.82 10.73
CA VAL A 66 21.92 -9.86 9.28
C VAL A 66 20.54 -9.70 8.66
N ALA A 67 20.42 -8.85 7.65
CA ALA A 67 19.23 -8.75 6.82
C ALA A 67 19.60 -8.86 5.35
N GLY A 68 18.75 -9.49 4.56
CA GLY A 68 19.03 -9.74 3.16
C GLY A 68 17.80 -10.11 2.36
N GLN A 69 17.95 -10.04 1.05
CA GLN A 69 16.98 -10.53 0.10
C GLN A 69 17.70 -11.41 -0.91
N VAL A 70 17.13 -12.58 -1.23
CA VAL A 70 17.68 -13.49 -2.24
C VAL A 70 16.59 -13.87 -3.24
N GLU A 71 16.93 -13.83 -4.52
CA GLU A 71 16.07 -14.36 -5.59
C GLU A 71 16.25 -15.88 -5.67
N LEU A 72 15.13 -16.59 -5.70
CA LEU A 72 15.06 -18.03 -5.89
C LEU A 72 14.51 -18.31 -7.29
N SER A 73 15.10 -19.30 -7.96
CA SER A 73 14.68 -19.79 -9.27
C SER A 73 14.42 -21.29 -9.20
N GLY A 74 13.76 -21.85 -10.23
CA GLY A 74 13.45 -23.28 -10.32
C GLY A 74 12.00 -23.63 -10.02
N GLY A 75 11.14 -22.62 -9.83
CA GLY A 75 9.71 -22.77 -9.64
C GLY A 75 9.30 -23.42 -8.31
N VAL A 76 8.00 -23.71 -8.20
CA VAL A 76 7.37 -24.12 -6.93
C VAL A 76 7.99 -25.34 -6.24
N VAL A 77 8.57 -26.28 -7.00
CA VAL A 77 9.25 -27.46 -6.43
C VAL A 77 10.50 -27.03 -5.67
N ALA A 78 11.35 -26.20 -6.29
CA ALA A 78 12.55 -25.66 -5.66
C ALA A 78 12.21 -24.77 -4.45
N PHE A 79 11.09 -24.03 -4.52
CA PHE A 79 10.62 -23.21 -3.41
C PHE A 79 10.17 -24.07 -2.22
N ALA A 80 9.40 -25.13 -2.47
CA ALA A 80 9.00 -26.10 -1.45
C ALA A 80 10.21 -26.75 -0.77
N GLU A 81 11.20 -27.21 -1.55
CA GLU A 81 12.46 -27.76 -1.03
C GLU A 81 13.24 -26.73 -0.21
N THR A 82 13.24 -25.46 -0.63
CA THR A 82 13.89 -24.37 0.12
C THR A 82 13.23 -24.17 1.47
N ILE A 83 11.90 -24.14 1.54
CA ILE A 83 11.14 -24.01 2.80
C ILE A 83 11.44 -25.21 3.72
N GLN A 84 11.47 -26.42 3.17
CA GLN A 84 11.80 -27.64 3.91
C GLN A 84 13.22 -27.61 4.48
N LYS A 85 14.19 -27.12 3.71
CA LYS A 85 15.59 -26.93 4.15
C LYS A 85 15.69 -25.88 5.26
N ILE A 86 15.00 -24.74 5.13
CA ILE A 86 14.97 -23.70 6.18
C ILE A 86 14.35 -24.26 7.47
N ALA A 87 13.32 -25.10 7.36
CA ALA A 87 12.66 -25.74 8.50
C ALA A 87 13.37 -27.01 9.01
N SER A 88 14.51 -27.40 8.43
CA SER A 88 15.31 -28.54 8.87
C SER A 88 16.60 -28.09 9.57
N PRO A 89 17.25 -28.99 10.34
CA PRO A 89 18.58 -28.71 10.91
C PRO A 89 19.68 -28.46 9.87
N ASP A 90 19.49 -28.93 8.63
CA ASP A 90 20.46 -28.78 7.54
C ASP A 90 20.53 -27.33 7.05
N GLY A 91 19.44 -26.57 7.21
CA GLY A 91 19.33 -25.19 6.78
C GLY A 91 19.36 -25.02 5.26
N PHE A 92 19.16 -23.78 4.82
CA PHE A 92 19.29 -23.36 3.43
C PHE A 92 20.53 -22.48 3.25
N TYR A 93 21.38 -22.81 2.28
CA TYR A 93 22.63 -22.10 2.07
C TYR A 93 22.44 -20.85 1.20
N ILE A 94 22.76 -19.72 1.79
CA ILE A 94 23.01 -18.41 1.17
C ILE A 94 24.46 -18.02 1.53
N PRO A 95 24.91 -16.76 1.47
CA PRO A 95 26.13 -16.33 2.19
C PRO A 95 25.99 -16.52 3.73
N GLY A 96 25.93 -17.77 4.18
CA GLY A 96 25.50 -18.22 5.51
C GLY A 96 24.43 -19.32 5.44
N LYS A 97 24.27 -20.11 6.50
CA LYS A 97 23.25 -21.18 6.57
C LYS A 97 21.99 -20.66 7.26
N LEU A 98 20.94 -20.35 6.49
CA LEU A 98 19.67 -19.82 6.98
C LEU A 98 18.78 -20.94 7.54
N VAL A 99 18.27 -20.74 8.76
CA VAL A 99 17.49 -21.77 9.47
C VAL A 99 16.42 -21.13 10.36
N LEU A 100 15.21 -21.70 10.35
CA LEU A 100 14.18 -21.42 11.35
C LEU A 100 14.34 -22.45 12.49
N ARG A 101 14.67 -22.01 13.70
CA ARG A 101 14.81 -22.88 14.87
C ARG A 101 13.61 -22.73 15.80
N SER A 102 13.17 -23.83 16.39
CA SER A 102 12.31 -23.85 17.58
C SER A 102 13.14 -23.76 18.86
N ASP A 103 12.50 -23.46 19.99
CA ASP A 103 13.15 -23.55 21.31
C ASP A 103 13.53 -25.02 21.61
N ASP A 104 14.53 -25.23 22.47
CA ASP A 104 15.02 -26.56 22.83
C ASP A 104 13.85 -27.50 23.23
N ASN A 105 13.79 -28.68 22.60
CA ASN A 105 12.73 -29.71 22.72
C ASN A 105 11.35 -29.37 22.13
N GLN A 106 11.17 -28.23 21.47
CA GLN A 106 9.96 -27.93 20.70
C GLN A 106 10.16 -28.18 19.21
N ASN A 107 9.06 -28.40 18.47
CA ASN A 107 9.08 -28.44 17.01
C ASN A 107 8.62 -27.09 16.46
N ILE A 108 9.03 -26.76 15.23
CA ILE A 108 8.41 -25.69 14.45
C ILE A 108 6.90 -25.93 14.38
N SER A 109 6.13 -24.90 14.69
CA SER A 109 4.67 -24.91 14.61
C SER A 109 4.24 -24.41 13.24
N VAL A 110 3.20 -25.01 12.67
CA VAL A 110 2.61 -24.59 11.41
C VAL A 110 1.11 -24.88 11.41
N GLY A 111 0.33 -23.87 11.09
CA GLY A 111 -1.12 -23.99 10.92
C GLY A 111 -1.49 -24.40 9.48
N PRO A 112 -2.78 -24.67 9.23
CA PRO A 112 -3.26 -24.79 7.86
C PRO A 112 -2.99 -23.50 7.07
N PRO A 113 -2.72 -23.57 5.76
CA PRO A 113 -2.49 -22.38 4.95
C PRO A 113 -3.76 -21.51 4.87
N ASP A 114 -3.59 -20.20 5.04
CA ASP A 114 -4.64 -19.22 4.84
C ASP A 114 -4.73 -18.86 3.36
N LEU A 115 -5.64 -19.50 2.64
CA LEU A 115 -5.77 -19.36 1.18
C LEU A 115 -6.47 -18.05 0.74
N LEU A 116 -7.07 -17.33 1.69
CA LEU A 116 -7.74 -16.05 1.49
C LEU A 116 -7.38 -15.12 2.64
N HIS A 117 -6.09 -14.79 2.72
CA HIS A 117 -5.54 -14.01 3.80
C HIS A 117 -6.18 -12.62 3.89
N HIS A 118 -6.44 -12.17 5.11
CA HIS A 118 -7.14 -10.91 5.38
C HIS A 118 -6.47 -9.69 4.73
N GLU A 119 -5.14 -9.68 4.65
CA GLU A 119 -4.35 -8.66 3.93
C GLU A 119 -4.79 -8.56 2.47
N GLY A 120 -4.92 -9.69 1.77
CA GLY A 120 -5.41 -9.74 0.40
C GLY A 120 -6.89 -9.34 0.30
N LEU A 121 -7.76 -9.89 1.15
CA LEU A 121 -9.20 -9.61 1.13
C LEU A 121 -9.52 -8.12 1.27
N SER A 122 -8.79 -7.41 2.13
CA SER A 122 -8.94 -5.95 2.34
C SER A 122 -8.64 -5.14 1.07
N GLN A 123 -7.85 -5.70 0.15
CA GLN A 123 -7.44 -5.08 -1.11
C GLN A 123 -8.18 -5.65 -2.32
N GLY A 124 -9.11 -6.59 -2.08
CA GLY A 124 -9.80 -7.30 -3.16
C GLY A 124 -8.93 -8.33 -3.88
N ASN A 125 -7.82 -8.78 -3.27
CA ASN A 125 -6.86 -9.72 -3.85
C ASN A 125 -6.92 -11.10 -3.18
N ARG A 126 -6.69 -12.14 -3.96
CA ARG A 126 -6.37 -13.47 -3.46
C ARG A 126 -4.91 -13.47 -3.03
N LEU A 127 -4.69 -13.70 -1.75
CA LEU A 127 -3.37 -13.88 -1.16
C LEU A 127 -3.40 -15.17 -0.36
N ALA A 128 -2.59 -16.15 -0.75
CA ALA A 128 -2.43 -17.38 0.01
C ALA A 128 -1.17 -17.29 0.86
N VAL A 129 -1.27 -17.58 2.16
CA VAL A 129 -0.17 -17.47 3.12
C VAL A 129 -0.01 -18.78 3.88
N LEU A 130 1.21 -19.31 3.92
CA LEU A 130 1.63 -20.37 4.83
C LEU A 130 2.58 -19.77 5.86
N THR A 131 2.28 -19.99 7.15
CA THR A 131 3.07 -19.42 8.25
C THR A 131 3.68 -20.54 9.10
N LEU A 132 5.01 -20.54 9.18
CA LEU A 132 5.78 -21.40 10.07
C LEU A 132 6.33 -20.55 11.23
N CYS A 133 6.08 -20.98 12.46
CA CYS A 133 6.55 -20.32 13.67
C CYS A 133 7.65 -21.15 14.33
N GLY A 134 8.79 -20.50 14.61
CA GLY A 134 9.89 -21.08 15.36
C GLY A 134 9.83 -20.71 16.85
N GLY A 135 11.01 -20.57 17.44
CA GLY A 135 11.21 -20.28 18.85
C GLY A 135 10.97 -18.82 19.20
N ARG A 136 11.27 -18.50 20.46
CA ARG A 136 11.11 -17.17 21.03
C ARG A 136 12.07 -16.16 20.43
N ARG A 137 11.52 -15.08 19.88
CA ARG A 137 12.30 -14.02 19.22
C ARG A 137 13.14 -13.23 20.23
N ASP A 138 12.62 -12.99 21.43
CA ASP A 138 13.28 -12.20 22.47
C ASP A 138 14.53 -12.88 23.05
N MET A 139 14.60 -14.21 22.97
CA MET A 139 15.80 -14.99 23.33
C MET A 139 16.94 -14.83 22.30
N LEU A 140 16.59 -14.59 21.03
CA LEU A 140 17.56 -14.47 19.94
C LEU A 140 18.03 -13.03 19.75
N ALA A 141 17.13 -12.07 19.90
CA ALA A 141 17.37 -10.65 19.71
C ALA A 141 16.85 -9.87 20.92
N PRO A 142 17.62 -9.81 22.03
CA PRO A 142 17.20 -9.14 23.25
C PRO A 142 17.05 -7.64 23.02
N GLN A 143 16.01 -7.07 23.63
CA GLN A 143 15.71 -5.65 23.57
C GLN A 143 15.96 -4.99 24.94
N PRO A 144 16.48 -3.75 24.97
CA PRO A 144 16.69 -2.83 23.84
C PRO A 144 18.06 -2.97 23.15
N GLN A 145 18.90 -3.94 23.54
CA GLN A 145 20.30 -4.03 23.09
C GLN A 145 20.41 -4.14 21.57
N THR A 146 19.54 -4.92 20.95
CA THR A 146 19.53 -5.10 19.50
C THR A 146 19.20 -3.79 18.78
N ASP A 147 18.19 -3.05 19.24
CA ASP A 147 17.83 -1.75 18.66
C ASP A 147 18.98 -0.72 18.78
N TRP A 148 19.67 -0.66 19.93
CA TRP A 148 20.83 0.23 20.08
C TRP A 148 22.00 -0.13 19.17
N MET A 149 22.22 -1.42 18.91
CA MET A 149 23.20 -1.88 17.93
C MET A 149 22.83 -1.47 16.50
N LEU A 150 21.55 -1.54 16.13
CA LEU A 150 21.05 -1.09 14.83
C LEU A 150 21.23 0.42 14.63
N LYS A 151 20.99 1.22 15.68
CA LYS A 151 21.22 2.68 15.64
C LYS A 151 22.69 3.05 15.44
N ALA A 152 23.61 2.20 15.89
CA ALA A 152 25.05 2.40 15.77
C ALA A 152 25.64 1.88 14.44
N ALA A 153 24.84 1.23 13.60
CA ALA A 153 25.29 0.69 12.31
C ALA A 153 25.69 1.80 11.33
N ALA A 154 26.53 1.47 10.34
CA ALA A 154 26.95 2.42 9.30
C ALA A 154 25.77 2.96 8.49
N ARG A 155 24.79 2.09 8.17
CA ARG A 155 23.44 2.48 7.75
C ARG A 155 22.52 2.30 8.97
N PRO A 156 22.22 3.36 9.74
CA PRO A 156 21.52 3.22 11.00
C PRO A 156 20.04 2.88 10.77
N PHE A 157 19.49 2.05 11.65
CA PHE A 157 18.06 1.80 11.78
C PHE A 157 17.64 2.04 13.24
N ASP A 158 16.47 2.63 13.43
CA ASP A 158 15.89 2.93 14.74
C ASP A 158 15.57 1.64 15.51
N SER A 159 15.04 0.61 14.84
CA SER A 159 14.65 -0.64 15.50
C SER A 159 14.62 -1.82 14.55
N LEU A 160 14.51 -3.04 15.09
CA LEU A 160 14.21 -4.23 14.29
C LEU A 160 12.92 -4.09 13.49
N THR A 161 11.94 -3.33 13.97
CA THR A 161 10.68 -3.12 13.25
C THR A 161 10.89 -2.27 12.00
N GLU A 162 11.67 -1.19 12.09
CA GLU A 162 12.01 -0.37 10.91
C GLU A 162 12.79 -1.20 9.89
N LEU A 163 13.79 -1.97 10.34
CA LEU A 163 14.53 -2.89 9.48
C LEU A 163 13.60 -3.92 8.82
N SER A 164 12.60 -4.43 9.54
CA SER A 164 11.62 -5.39 9.01
C SER A 164 10.77 -4.78 7.89
N VAL A 165 10.34 -3.52 8.05
CA VAL A 165 9.59 -2.79 7.02
C VAL A 165 10.46 -2.52 5.80
N GLU A 166 11.72 -2.08 5.99
CA GLU A 166 12.66 -1.82 4.89
C GLU A 166 12.89 -3.05 4.00
N TYR A 167 12.91 -4.25 4.59
CA TYR A 167 13.09 -5.53 3.89
C TYR A 167 11.77 -6.19 3.44
N GLY A 168 10.62 -5.49 3.57
CA GLY A 168 9.32 -5.98 3.10
C GLY A 168 8.74 -7.12 3.94
N LEU A 169 9.20 -7.31 5.17
CA LEU A 169 8.69 -8.33 6.09
C LEU A 169 7.44 -7.87 6.84
N GLY A 170 6.99 -6.63 6.57
CA GLY A 170 6.00 -5.95 7.38
C GLY A 170 6.51 -5.76 8.79
N ALA A 171 5.59 -5.56 9.73
CA ALA A 171 5.97 -5.43 11.12
C ALA A 171 5.78 -6.76 11.82
N ALA A 172 6.81 -7.59 11.71
CA ALA A 172 6.82 -8.96 12.19
C ALA A 172 6.46 -9.02 13.70
N PRO A 173 5.67 -10.03 14.13
CA PRO A 173 5.35 -10.24 15.54
C PRO A 173 6.62 -10.26 16.41
N ASN A 174 6.56 -9.63 17.58
CA ASN A 174 7.71 -9.54 18.48
C ASN A 174 7.89 -10.76 19.39
N THR A 175 7.00 -11.75 19.32
CA THR A 175 6.97 -12.88 20.27
C THR A 175 7.71 -14.11 19.75
N GLN A 176 7.50 -14.49 18.50
CA GLN A 176 8.06 -15.68 17.88
C GLN A 176 8.82 -15.35 16.61
N THR A 177 9.78 -16.21 16.28
CA THR A 177 10.41 -16.20 14.96
C THR A 177 9.45 -16.77 13.92
N ILE A 178 9.50 -16.23 12.70
CA ILE A 178 8.49 -16.54 11.68
C ILE A 178 9.11 -16.69 10.29
N LEU A 179 8.61 -17.67 9.52
CA LEU A 179 8.77 -17.76 8.09
C LEU A 179 7.39 -17.78 7.45
N GLU A 180 7.11 -16.82 6.58
CA GLU A 180 5.90 -16.80 5.76
C GLU A 180 6.21 -17.11 4.30
N VAL A 181 5.30 -17.83 3.65
CA VAL A 181 5.31 -18.07 2.21
C VAL A 181 4.03 -17.46 1.65
N VAL A 182 4.16 -16.50 0.75
CA VAL A 182 3.07 -15.66 0.28
C VAL A 182 2.91 -15.81 -1.22
N ALA A 183 1.79 -16.35 -1.68
CA ALA A 183 1.48 -16.46 -3.09
C ALA A 183 0.47 -15.38 -3.51
N HIS A 184 0.92 -14.47 -4.40
CA HIS A 184 0.13 -13.37 -4.93
C HIS A 184 -0.86 -13.81 -6.02
N ALA A 185 -1.79 -12.93 -6.36
CA ALA A 185 -2.70 -13.18 -7.47
C ALA A 185 -1.95 -13.35 -8.80
N ALA A 186 -2.30 -14.38 -9.57
CA ALA A 186 -1.71 -14.65 -10.88
C ALA A 186 -2.53 -14.07 -12.05
N ALA A 187 -3.70 -13.53 -11.75
CA ALA A 187 -4.59 -12.84 -12.68
C ALA A 187 -5.23 -11.65 -11.96
N GLU A 188 -5.31 -10.51 -12.64
CA GLU A 188 -5.79 -9.28 -12.04
C GLU A 188 -6.71 -8.52 -12.98
N VAL A 189 -7.71 -7.83 -12.42
CA VAL A 189 -8.44 -6.82 -13.18
C VAL A 189 -7.45 -5.72 -13.54
N TRP A 190 -7.28 -5.48 -14.85
CA TRP A 190 -6.25 -4.59 -15.34
C TRP A 190 -6.48 -3.15 -14.87
N VAL A 191 -5.42 -2.52 -14.36
CA VAL A 191 -5.48 -1.16 -13.80
C VAL A 191 -5.89 -0.10 -14.82
N GLY A 192 -5.63 -0.32 -16.11
CA GLY A 192 -6.05 0.57 -17.19
C GLY A 192 -7.52 0.47 -17.60
N SER A 193 -8.32 -0.36 -16.93
CA SER A 193 -9.75 -0.47 -17.20
C SER A 193 -10.50 0.82 -16.81
N SER A 194 -11.54 1.17 -17.55
CA SER A 194 -12.30 2.40 -17.36
C SER A 194 -13.75 2.25 -17.81
N VAL A 195 -14.64 3.03 -17.21
CA VAL A 195 -16.00 3.27 -17.74
C VAL A 195 -16.05 4.74 -18.13
N LYS A 196 -16.61 5.06 -19.30
CA LYS A 196 -16.74 6.43 -19.78
C LYS A 196 -17.84 6.50 -20.85
N ASP A 197 -18.69 7.51 -20.77
CA ASP A 197 -19.69 7.83 -21.81
C ASP A 197 -20.57 6.62 -22.20
N GLY A 198 -20.97 5.81 -21.21
CA GLY A 198 -21.81 4.64 -21.42
C GLY A 198 -21.09 3.40 -21.98
N ASN A 199 -19.76 3.43 -22.06
CA ASN A 199 -18.94 2.30 -22.50
C ASN A 199 -17.91 1.93 -21.44
N ALA A 200 -17.73 0.65 -21.20
CA ALA A 200 -16.73 0.12 -20.29
C ALA A 200 -15.64 -0.62 -21.07
N ALA A 201 -14.44 -0.04 -21.07
CA ALA A 201 -13.24 -0.70 -21.57
C ALA A 201 -12.57 -1.43 -20.41
N LEU A 202 -12.77 -2.75 -20.34
CA LEU A 202 -12.29 -3.58 -19.25
C LEU A 202 -11.13 -4.46 -19.70
N GLY A 203 -10.24 -4.78 -18.77
CA GLY A 203 -9.09 -5.65 -19.03
C GLY A 203 -8.83 -6.66 -17.92
N LEU A 204 -8.19 -7.75 -18.32
CA LEU A 204 -7.69 -8.81 -17.48
C LEU A 204 -6.18 -8.92 -17.71
N TRP A 205 -5.40 -8.59 -16.70
CA TRP A 205 -3.98 -8.92 -16.65
C TRP A 205 -3.81 -10.39 -16.28
N LEU A 206 -2.85 -11.05 -16.91
CA LEU A 206 -2.52 -12.44 -16.66
C LEU A 206 -1.01 -12.61 -16.63
N ALA A 207 -0.50 -13.42 -15.68
CA ALA A 207 0.90 -13.81 -15.67
C ALA A 207 1.31 -14.44 -17.03
N PRO A 208 2.48 -14.09 -17.60
CA PRO A 208 2.84 -14.44 -18.98
C PRO A 208 2.78 -15.94 -19.33
N ASP A 209 3.14 -16.81 -18.37
CA ASP A 209 3.25 -18.26 -18.55
C ASP A 209 1.95 -19.03 -18.26
N LEU A 210 0.82 -18.33 -18.13
CA LEU A 210 -0.48 -18.93 -17.89
C LEU A 210 -1.29 -19.14 -19.18
N ASP A 211 -2.05 -20.23 -19.18
CA ASP A 211 -2.96 -20.57 -20.27
C ASP A 211 -4.16 -19.62 -20.27
N ARG A 212 -4.18 -18.73 -21.26
CA ARG A 212 -5.24 -17.73 -21.44
C ARG A 212 -6.64 -18.33 -21.48
N SER A 213 -6.82 -19.56 -21.96
CA SER A 213 -8.14 -20.20 -22.05
C SER A 213 -8.76 -20.49 -20.67
N LYS A 214 -7.95 -20.53 -19.61
CA LYS A 214 -8.40 -20.73 -18.23
C LYS A 214 -8.72 -19.42 -17.51
N ALA A 215 -8.41 -18.29 -18.13
CA ALA A 215 -8.66 -16.97 -17.59
C ALA A 215 -10.12 -16.55 -17.85
N ARG A 216 -10.70 -15.75 -16.96
CA ARG A 216 -12.06 -15.22 -17.11
C ARG A 216 -12.15 -13.84 -16.47
N LEU A 217 -12.78 -12.91 -17.17
CA LEU A 217 -13.19 -11.61 -16.62
C LEU A 217 -14.70 -11.64 -16.36
N GLY A 218 -15.09 -11.81 -15.10
CA GLY A 218 -16.47 -11.67 -14.66
C GLY A 218 -16.82 -10.21 -14.42
N TYR A 219 -18.08 -9.83 -14.65
CA TYR A 219 -18.57 -8.49 -14.34
C TYR A 219 -20.01 -8.49 -13.83
N ARG A 220 -20.35 -7.45 -13.06
CA ARG A 220 -21.73 -7.07 -12.75
C ARG A 220 -21.88 -5.56 -12.88
N ILE A 221 -22.93 -5.14 -13.57
CA ILE A 221 -23.25 -3.74 -13.84
C ILE A 221 -24.40 -3.34 -12.93
N LEU A 222 -24.19 -2.30 -12.13
CA LEU A 222 -25.15 -1.72 -11.21
C LEU A 222 -25.58 -0.37 -11.76
N ASP A 223 -26.88 -0.21 -12.03
CA ASP A 223 -27.49 1.07 -12.32
C ASP A 223 -28.39 1.46 -11.13
N LYS A 224 -28.17 2.65 -10.57
CA LYS A 224 -28.91 3.15 -9.39
C LYS A 224 -28.96 2.15 -8.22
N GLY A 225 -27.85 1.45 -7.99
CA GLY A 225 -27.71 0.47 -6.92
C GLY A 225 -28.34 -0.90 -7.19
N ILE A 226 -29.01 -1.09 -8.33
CA ILE A 226 -29.62 -2.36 -8.74
C ILE A 226 -28.74 -3.03 -9.79
N VAL A 227 -28.50 -4.33 -9.65
CA VAL A 227 -27.75 -5.09 -10.67
C VAL A 227 -28.62 -5.27 -11.91
N VAL A 228 -28.29 -4.58 -13.00
CA VAL A 228 -29.02 -4.62 -14.27
C VAL A 228 -28.43 -5.59 -15.28
N ASN A 229 -27.15 -5.96 -15.13
CA ASN A 229 -26.50 -6.93 -15.99
C ASN A 229 -25.42 -7.73 -15.22
N ARG A 230 -25.24 -8.99 -15.58
CA ARG A 230 -24.18 -9.88 -15.10
C ARG A 230 -23.68 -10.72 -16.27
N GLY A 231 -22.37 -10.86 -16.35
CA GLY A 231 -21.77 -11.70 -17.38
C GLY A 231 -20.34 -12.03 -17.07
N SER A 232 -19.74 -12.75 -18.00
CA SER A 232 -18.31 -13.04 -18.00
C SER A 232 -17.82 -13.19 -19.42
N VAL A 233 -16.55 -12.88 -19.61
CA VAL A 233 -15.84 -13.10 -20.88
C VAL A 233 -14.72 -14.08 -20.58
N ASP A 234 -14.80 -15.25 -21.20
CA ASP A 234 -13.75 -16.26 -21.10
C ASP A 234 -12.51 -15.79 -21.88
N GLY A 235 -11.34 -16.28 -21.51
CA GLY A 235 -10.08 -15.73 -22.00
C GLY A 235 -9.88 -15.90 -23.51
N ASP A 236 -10.48 -16.90 -24.15
CA ASP A 236 -10.46 -17.05 -25.61
C ASP A 236 -11.25 -15.97 -26.36
N GLN A 237 -12.19 -15.31 -25.68
CA GLN A 237 -13.00 -14.20 -26.20
C GLN A 237 -12.38 -12.82 -25.94
N LEU A 238 -11.30 -12.75 -25.14
CA LEU A 238 -10.60 -11.49 -24.86
C LEU A 238 -9.61 -11.13 -25.98
N HIS A 239 -9.51 -9.83 -26.28
CA HIS A 239 -8.50 -9.32 -27.19
C HIS A 239 -7.15 -9.14 -26.48
N TRP A 240 -6.31 -10.18 -26.53
CA TRP A 240 -4.99 -10.18 -25.91
C TRP A 240 -3.97 -9.30 -26.64
N GLY A 241 -3.15 -8.61 -25.87
CA GLY A 241 -1.96 -7.91 -26.36
C GLY A 241 -1.01 -7.58 -25.21
N GLU A 242 0.20 -7.16 -25.58
CA GLU A 242 1.20 -6.69 -24.63
C GLU A 242 1.08 -5.17 -24.43
N ARG A 243 1.15 -4.71 -23.18
CA ARG A 243 1.13 -3.29 -22.82
C ARG A 243 2.12 -3.05 -21.69
N SER A 244 3.16 -2.26 -21.94
CA SER A 244 4.19 -1.95 -20.93
C SER A 244 4.83 -3.21 -20.30
N GLY A 245 4.99 -4.28 -21.09
CA GLY A 245 5.51 -5.58 -20.64
C GLY A 245 4.48 -6.52 -20.01
N ASP A 246 3.24 -6.06 -19.81
CA ASP A 246 2.15 -6.84 -19.23
C ASP A 246 1.30 -7.53 -20.32
N VAL A 247 0.87 -8.78 -20.07
CA VAL A 247 -0.05 -9.53 -20.95
C VAL A 247 -1.49 -9.25 -20.53
N VAL A 248 -2.26 -8.57 -21.40
CA VAL A 248 -3.60 -8.07 -21.06
C VAL A 248 -4.64 -8.47 -22.10
N GLY A 249 -5.70 -9.14 -21.66
CA GLY A 249 -6.90 -9.43 -22.45
C GLY A 249 -7.95 -8.34 -22.25
N ARG A 250 -8.48 -7.76 -23.32
CA ARG A 250 -9.41 -6.62 -23.25
C ARG A 250 -10.77 -6.94 -23.85
N VAL A 251 -11.80 -6.29 -23.32
CA VAL A 251 -13.16 -6.31 -23.85
C VAL A 251 -13.82 -4.95 -23.66
N SER A 252 -14.75 -4.61 -24.54
CA SER A 252 -15.62 -3.45 -24.39
C SER A 252 -17.06 -3.90 -24.22
N LEU A 253 -17.79 -3.24 -23.33
CA LEU A 253 -19.20 -3.53 -23.10
C LEU A 253 -19.98 -2.25 -22.84
N GLU A 254 -21.25 -2.24 -23.24
CA GLU A 254 -22.15 -1.14 -22.94
C GLU A 254 -22.52 -1.14 -21.45
N ALA A 255 -22.53 0.04 -20.85
CA ALA A 255 -22.96 0.25 -19.48
C ALA A 255 -23.87 1.48 -19.42
N PRO A 256 -24.98 1.44 -18.66
CA PRO A 256 -25.80 2.64 -18.47
C PRO A 256 -24.97 3.82 -17.95
N HIS A 257 -25.36 5.05 -18.31
CA HIS A 257 -24.73 6.25 -17.76
C HIS A 257 -24.87 6.26 -16.23
N GLY A 258 -23.76 6.57 -15.54
CA GLY A 258 -23.70 6.55 -14.07
C GLY A 258 -23.63 5.14 -13.45
N ALA A 259 -23.52 4.09 -14.25
CA ALA A 259 -23.41 2.73 -13.73
C ALA A 259 -22.06 2.47 -13.03
N VAL A 260 -22.11 1.59 -12.05
CA VAL A 260 -20.92 1.02 -11.39
C VAL A 260 -20.74 -0.41 -11.85
N ILE A 261 -19.53 -0.78 -12.21
CA ILE A 261 -19.17 -2.11 -12.67
C ILE A 261 -18.20 -2.73 -11.69
N GLN A 262 -18.60 -3.83 -11.05
CA GLN A 262 -17.64 -4.69 -10.36
C GLN A 262 -17.08 -5.68 -11.38
N CYS A 263 -15.76 -5.73 -11.47
CA CYS A 263 -15.03 -6.70 -12.25
C CYS A 263 -14.35 -7.72 -11.32
N ILE A 264 -14.28 -8.97 -11.78
CA ILE A 264 -13.65 -10.08 -11.06
C ILE A 264 -12.75 -10.81 -12.04
N ALA A 265 -11.45 -10.77 -11.79
CA ALA A 265 -10.47 -11.58 -12.48
C ALA A 265 -10.44 -12.97 -11.86
N SER A 266 -10.61 -13.98 -12.71
CA SER A 266 -10.58 -15.38 -12.32
C SER A 266 -9.64 -16.17 -13.22
N TYR A 267 -9.05 -17.23 -12.67
CA TYR A 267 -8.19 -18.15 -13.40
C TYR A 267 -8.40 -19.58 -12.89
N ALA A 268 -8.51 -20.54 -13.81
CA ALA A 268 -8.75 -21.95 -13.52
C ALA A 268 -9.94 -22.21 -12.56
N GLY A 269 -10.98 -21.36 -12.62
CA GLY A 269 -12.17 -21.46 -11.76
C GLY A 269 -12.06 -20.76 -10.40
N HIS A 270 -10.93 -20.11 -10.09
CA HIS A 270 -10.72 -19.39 -8.84
C HIS A 270 -10.74 -17.88 -9.07
N ALA A 271 -11.40 -17.13 -8.18
CA ALA A 271 -11.29 -15.67 -8.17
C ALA A 271 -9.93 -15.24 -7.59
N HIS A 272 -9.28 -14.29 -8.27
CA HIS A 272 -7.96 -13.79 -7.92
C HIS A 272 -7.95 -12.31 -7.53
N HIS A 273 -8.75 -11.47 -8.18
CA HIS A 273 -8.78 -10.04 -7.88
C HIS A 273 -10.15 -9.47 -8.24
N LEU A 274 -10.64 -8.53 -7.45
CA LEU A 274 -11.84 -7.77 -7.72
C LEU A 274 -11.55 -6.28 -7.74
N ARG A 275 -12.23 -5.55 -8.62
CA ARG A 275 -12.13 -4.09 -8.68
C ARG A 275 -13.45 -3.48 -9.12
N TRP A 276 -13.73 -2.29 -8.62
CA TRP A 276 -14.91 -1.52 -9.00
C TRP A 276 -14.50 -0.37 -9.93
N PHE A 277 -15.28 -0.16 -10.96
CA PHE A 277 -15.18 1.00 -11.84
C PHE A 277 -16.52 1.70 -11.90
N ALA A 278 -16.49 3.00 -12.04
CA ALA A 278 -17.64 3.77 -12.44
C ALA A 278 -17.13 4.81 -13.43
N ASP A 279 -18.01 5.33 -14.27
CA ASP A 279 -17.64 6.48 -15.09
C ASP A 279 -17.33 7.60 -14.11
N PRO A 280 -16.10 8.18 -14.14
CA PRO A 280 -15.83 9.38 -13.40
C PRO A 280 -16.90 10.37 -13.80
N HIS A 281 -17.11 10.84 -15.02
CA HIS A 281 -18.04 11.95 -15.30
C HIS A 281 -19.54 11.82 -14.93
N THR A 282 -20.04 10.64 -14.56
CA THR A 282 -21.48 10.44 -14.28
C THR A 282 -21.81 9.79 -12.92
N TYR A 283 -20.87 9.09 -12.27
CA TYR A 283 -21.15 8.42 -11.01
C TYR A 283 -21.18 9.39 -9.83
N GLN A 284 -22.36 9.81 -9.40
CA GLN A 284 -22.47 10.80 -8.32
C GLN A 284 -21.99 10.25 -6.98
N ASN A 285 -20.90 10.82 -6.48
CA ASN A 285 -20.50 10.70 -5.09
C ASN A 285 -21.61 11.26 -4.19
N ALA A 286 -22.24 10.37 -3.40
CA ALA A 286 -23.32 10.72 -2.49
C ALA A 286 -22.93 11.83 -1.50
N ARG A 287 -21.66 11.89 -1.08
CA ARG A 287 -21.18 12.95 -0.18
C ARG A 287 -21.09 14.29 -0.89
N ALA A 288 -20.65 14.32 -2.15
CA ALA A 288 -20.69 15.52 -2.96
C ALA A 288 -22.13 15.99 -3.24
N ALA A 289 -23.08 15.07 -3.43
CA ALA A 289 -24.50 15.42 -3.55
C ALA A 289 -25.04 16.06 -2.26
N VAL A 290 -24.66 15.55 -1.08
CA VAL A 290 -25.02 16.15 0.21
C VAL A 290 -24.37 17.53 0.38
N LEU A 291 -23.07 17.69 0.09
CA LEU A 291 -22.41 19.02 0.11
C LEU A 291 -23.11 20.01 -0.82
N SER A 292 -23.49 19.57 -2.02
CA SER A 292 -24.21 20.40 -3.00
C SER A 292 -25.61 20.78 -2.51
N SER A 293 -26.22 20.03 -1.59
CA SER A 293 -27.52 20.42 -1.02
C SER A 293 -27.40 21.59 -0.03
N VAL A 294 -26.23 21.74 0.61
CA VAL A 294 -25.89 22.84 1.52
C VAL A 294 -25.35 24.06 0.76
N ASP A 295 -24.55 23.83 -0.29
CA ASP A 295 -23.99 24.88 -1.15
C ASP A 295 -24.25 24.57 -2.64
N GLN A 296 -25.47 24.87 -3.09
CA GLN A 296 -25.94 24.57 -4.45
C GLN A 296 -25.13 25.24 -5.56
N THR A 297 -24.53 26.40 -5.25
CA THR A 297 -23.77 27.19 -6.23
C THR A 297 -22.27 26.90 -6.19
N GLY A 298 -21.80 26.17 -5.18
CA GLY A 298 -20.37 26.00 -4.88
C GLY A 298 -19.68 27.29 -4.42
N THR A 299 -20.42 28.39 -4.26
CA THR A 299 -19.86 29.72 -3.96
C THR A 299 -19.40 29.80 -2.51
N LEU A 300 -20.12 29.15 -1.58
CA LEU A 300 -19.77 29.17 -0.16
C LEU A 300 -18.45 28.40 0.07
N LEU A 301 -18.38 27.17 -0.42
CA LEU A 301 -17.21 26.31 -0.29
C LEU A 301 -16.00 26.94 -1.00
N ARG A 302 -16.21 27.49 -2.20
CA ARG A 302 -15.14 28.20 -2.94
C ARG A 302 -14.69 29.46 -2.21
N GLY A 303 -15.60 30.23 -1.64
CA GLY A 303 -15.28 31.44 -0.88
C GLY A 303 -14.46 31.15 0.38
N TYR A 304 -14.74 30.04 1.06
CA TYR A 304 -13.97 29.61 2.23
C TYR A 304 -12.60 29.03 1.88
N LEU A 305 -12.51 28.30 0.76
CA LEU A 305 -11.25 27.71 0.28
C LEU A 305 -10.32 28.71 -0.42
N LEU A 306 -10.87 29.77 -1.01
CA LEU A 306 -10.13 30.80 -1.74
C LEU A 306 -10.40 32.19 -1.13
N PRO A 307 -10.06 32.41 0.16
CA PRO A 307 -10.33 33.67 0.81
C PRO A 307 -9.52 34.81 0.18
N GLU A 308 -10.05 36.03 0.26
CA GLU A 308 -9.29 37.23 -0.07
C GLU A 308 -8.13 37.40 0.93
N LEU A 309 -6.95 37.73 0.40
CA LEU A 309 -5.76 38.02 1.19
C LEU A 309 -5.51 39.54 1.21
N PRO A 310 -5.25 40.17 2.36
CA PRO A 310 -5.06 39.57 3.69
C PRO A 310 -6.37 39.11 4.36
N PRO A 311 -6.33 38.04 5.17
CA PRO A 311 -7.53 37.43 5.75
C PRO A 311 -8.23 38.37 6.75
N ARG A 312 -9.56 38.30 6.78
CA ARG A 312 -10.41 39.08 7.71
C ARG A 312 -11.30 38.15 8.54
N GLY A 313 -11.57 38.54 9.79
CA GLY A 313 -12.52 37.84 10.65
C GLY A 313 -12.13 36.38 10.92
N LYS A 314 -13.03 35.45 10.59
CA LYS A 314 -12.89 34.01 10.83
C LYS A 314 -12.33 33.21 9.64
N ALA A 315 -11.71 33.89 8.67
CA ALA A 315 -11.24 33.25 7.44
C ALA A 315 -10.37 32.00 7.66
N ALA A 316 -9.56 31.94 8.72
CA ALA A 316 -8.77 30.75 9.04
C ALA A 316 -9.64 29.56 9.48
N ASP A 317 -10.63 29.80 10.36
CA ASP A 317 -11.55 28.78 10.85
C ASP A 317 -12.48 28.30 9.71
N ASP A 318 -12.91 29.22 8.84
CA ASP A 318 -13.73 28.92 7.66
C ASP A 318 -12.94 28.08 6.63
N PHE A 319 -11.67 28.43 6.40
CA PHE A 319 -10.77 27.68 5.52
C PHE A 319 -10.54 26.26 6.04
N GLU A 320 -10.23 26.09 7.33
CA GLU A 320 -10.09 24.77 7.97
C GLU A 320 -11.37 23.93 7.80
N SER A 321 -12.53 24.52 8.09
CA SER A 321 -13.82 23.85 7.95
C SER A 321 -14.06 23.39 6.50
N ALA A 322 -13.73 24.24 5.53
CA ALA A 322 -13.90 23.96 4.12
C ALA A 322 -12.94 22.87 3.61
N VAL A 323 -11.70 22.82 4.10
CA VAL A 323 -10.77 21.72 3.83
C VAL A 323 -11.32 20.40 4.37
N ALA A 324 -11.89 20.39 5.57
CA ALA A 324 -12.53 19.19 6.14
C ALA A 324 -13.72 18.74 5.29
N TRP A 325 -14.55 19.67 4.79
CA TRP A 325 -15.66 19.34 3.89
C TRP A 325 -15.19 18.76 2.57
N VAL A 326 -14.11 19.30 1.99
CA VAL A 326 -13.50 18.72 0.79
C VAL A 326 -12.98 17.31 1.06
N LEU A 327 -12.29 17.05 2.17
CA LEU A 327 -11.82 15.70 2.51
C LEU A 327 -12.99 14.72 2.67
N TRP A 328 -14.08 15.14 3.33
CA TRP A 328 -15.30 14.34 3.42
C TRP A 328 -15.89 14.05 2.04
N GLY A 329 -16.02 15.10 1.23
CA GLY A 329 -16.42 15.03 -0.17
C GLY A 329 -15.52 14.11 -0.97
N LEU A 330 -14.22 14.05 -0.70
CA LEU A 330 -13.27 13.18 -1.39
C LEU A 330 -13.28 11.72 -0.89
N GLY A 331 -14.19 11.35 0.01
CA GLY A 331 -14.34 9.97 0.48
C GLY A 331 -13.61 9.66 1.79
N PHE A 332 -12.86 10.60 2.37
CA PHE A 332 -12.24 10.43 3.69
C PHE A 332 -13.25 10.63 4.83
N ALA A 333 -12.95 10.13 6.02
CA ALA A 333 -13.70 10.39 7.24
C ALA A 333 -12.94 11.40 8.12
N PRO A 334 -13.17 12.72 7.96
CA PRO A 334 -12.46 13.75 8.71
C PRO A 334 -13.05 13.99 10.11
N VAL A 335 -12.17 14.38 11.02
CA VAL A 335 -12.46 14.99 12.32
C VAL A 335 -11.63 16.26 12.43
N SER A 336 -12.29 17.39 12.69
CA SER A 336 -11.64 18.68 12.91
C SER A 336 -11.41 18.92 14.40
N PHE A 337 -10.19 19.30 14.79
CA PHE A 337 -9.83 19.60 16.18
C PHE A 337 -9.52 21.07 16.42
N GLY A 338 -9.43 21.92 15.37
CA GLY A 338 -9.10 23.35 15.49
C GLY A 338 -10.18 24.21 16.14
N MET A 339 -11.42 23.70 16.21
CA MET A 339 -12.58 24.43 16.76
C MET A 339 -12.63 24.52 18.29
N SER A 340 -11.87 23.70 19.02
CA SER A 340 -11.86 23.68 20.49
C SER A 340 -10.51 24.18 21.04
N PRO A 341 -10.50 25.18 21.95
CA PRO A 341 -9.26 25.68 22.56
C PRO A 341 -8.42 24.62 23.27
N LYS A 342 -9.04 23.50 23.70
CA LYS A 342 -8.36 22.41 24.40
C LYS A 342 -7.71 21.38 23.46
N THR A 343 -8.03 21.42 22.17
CA THR A 343 -7.58 20.44 21.17
C THR A 343 -6.80 21.08 20.01
N ARG A 344 -6.66 22.40 20.01
CA ARG A 344 -6.00 23.20 18.96
C ARG A 344 -4.51 22.89 18.80
N ASP A 345 -3.88 22.26 19.79
CA ASP A 345 -2.45 21.91 19.76
C ASP A 345 -2.14 20.57 19.10
N VAL A 346 -3.13 19.87 18.52
CA VAL A 346 -2.97 18.51 17.95
C VAL A 346 -2.85 18.54 16.41
N PHE A 347 -3.94 18.54 15.67
CA PHE A 347 -3.93 18.73 14.21
C PHE A 347 -5.16 19.57 13.89
N ASP A 348 -5.14 20.35 12.83
CA ASP A 348 -6.38 21.04 12.43
C ASP A 348 -7.43 19.99 12.03
N ILE A 349 -7.02 19.03 11.18
CA ILE A 349 -7.89 17.94 10.72
C ILE A 349 -7.14 16.61 10.74
N VAL A 350 -7.80 15.55 11.16
CA VAL A 350 -7.38 14.16 10.91
C VAL A 350 -8.45 13.49 10.08
N ALA A 351 -8.09 12.84 8.99
CA ALA A 351 -9.03 12.14 8.12
C ALA A 351 -8.57 10.71 7.82
N VAL A 352 -9.50 9.78 7.69
CA VAL A 352 -9.20 8.36 7.46
C VAL A 352 -9.78 7.89 6.13
N SER A 353 -9.01 7.17 5.32
CA SER A 353 -9.49 6.53 4.09
C SER A 353 -10.31 5.27 4.39
N PRO A 354 -11.13 4.75 3.45
CA PRO A 354 -11.85 3.50 3.64
C PRO A 354 -10.96 2.30 4.00
N ARG A 355 -9.71 2.25 3.51
CA ARG A 355 -8.72 1.22 3.86
C ARG A 355 -8.05 1.42 5.23
N GLY A 356 -8.32 2.53 5.91
CA GLY A 356 -7.80 2.82 7.25
C GLY A 356 -6.54 3.67 7.28
N ASP A 357 -6.09 4.23 6.15
CA ASP A 357 -4.94 5.12 6.11
C ASP A 357 -5.29 6.53 6.63
N PHE A 358 -4.38 7.16 7.35
CA PHE A 358 -4.58 8.45 7.99
C PHE A 358 -3.96 9.60 7.19
N VAL A 359 -4.70 10.69 7.04
CA VAL A 359 -4.21 11.98 6.58
C VAL A 359 -4.28 12.94 7.77
N VAL A 360 -3.16 13.56 8.13
CA VAL A 360 -3.10 14.58 9.18
C VAL A 360 -2.80 15.92 8.56
N VAL A 361 -3.65 16.91 8.81
CA VAL A 361 -3.69 18.16 8.05
C VAL A 361 -3.48 19.36 8.95
N GLU A 362 -2.65 20.28 8.48
CA GLU A 362 -2.53 21.65 8.97
C GLU A 362 -2.97 22.61 7.86
N CYS A 363 -3.77 23.60 8.23
CA CYS A 363 -4.33 24.61 7.34
C CYS A 363 -3.61 25.95 7.56
N THR A 364 -3.30 26.67 6.49
CA THR A 364 -2.67 27.99 6.63
C THR A 364 -3.04 28.97 5.52
N LEU A 365 -3.32 30.21 5.90
CA LEU A 365 -3.56 31.32 4.98
C LEU A 365 -2.30 32.15 4.68
N GLY A 366 -1.16 31.82 5.31
CA GLY A 366 0.11 32.51 5.14
C GLY A 366 1.28 31.55 4.91
N LEU A 367 2.49 32.11 4.81
CA LEU A 367 3.73 31.39 4.48
C LEU A 367 3.95 30.18 5.41
N LEU A 368 4.48 29.07 4.88
CA LEU A 368 4.56 27.81 5.61
C LEU A 368 5.58 27.87 6.77
N ARG A 369 6.60 28.72 6.64
CA ARG A 369 7.59 28.98 7.70
C ARG A 369 7.09 29.88 8.82
N ALA A 370 5.97 30.57 8.63
CA ALA A 370 5.37 31.34 9.71
C ALA A 370 4.95 30.37 10.84
N GLU A 371 5.29 30.71 12.09
CA GLU A 371 4.89 29.97 13.28
C GLU A 371 5.38 28.50 13.39
N SER A 372 6.40 28.12 12.62
CA SER A 372 7.02 26.78 12.70
C SER A 372 6.06 25.62 12.39
N LYS A 373 5.03 25.85 11.57
CA LYS A 373 3.99 24.87 11.24
C LYS A 373 4.54 23.57 10.66
N LEU A 374 5.46 23.66 9.71
CA LEU A 374 6.09 22.51 9.07
C LEU A 374 6.81 21.59 10.08
N SER A 375 7.65 22.16 10.94
CA SER A 375 8.34 21.41 12.00
C SER A 375 7.37 20.84 13.05
N LYS A 376 6.29 21.58 13.38
CA LYS A 376 5.28 21.11 14.34
C LYS A 376 4.50 19.94 13.76
N LEU A 377 4.03 20.03 12.52
CA LEU A 377 3.29 18.95 11.86
C LEU A 377 4.13 17.67 11.78
N SER A 378 5.39 17.79 11.34
CA SER A 378 6.32 16.65 11.30
C SER A 378 6.52 16.01 12.67
N ALA A 379 6.73 16.82 13.73
CA ALA A 379 6.88 16.30 15.09
C ALA A 379 5.61 15.59 15.60
N ARG A 380 4.42 16.14 15.31
CA ARG A 380 3.14 15.56 15.73
C ARG A 380 2.80 14.30 14.94
N GLU A 381 3.12 14.26 13.66
CA GLU A 381 2.99 13.07 12.83
C GLU A 381 3.89 11.93 13.34
N ALA A 382 5.15 12.23 13.68
CA ALA A 382 6.06 11.25 14.26
C ALA A 382 5.54 10.71 15.60
N ALA A 383 4.96 11.58 16.44
CA ALA A 383 4.33 11.18 17.69
C ALA A 383 3.10 10.27 17.46
N LEU A 384 2.27 10.57 16.46
CA LEU A 384 1.13 9.74 16.08
C LEU A 384 1.58 8.36 15.57
N ARG A 385 2.56 8.31 14.67
CA ARG A 385 3.13 7.04 14.20
C ARG A 385 3.68 6.21 15.34
N LYS A 386 4.40 6.83 16.27
CA LYS A 386 4.92 6.14 17.46
C LYS A 386 3.81 5.57 18.33
N MET A 387 2.71 6.32 18.52
CA MET A 387 1.53 5.86 19.25
C MET A 387 0.87 4.65 18.56
N LEU A 388 0.66 4.73 17.24
CA LEU A 388 0.11 3.63 16.44
C LEU A 388 1.00 2.38 16.50
N ALA A 389 2.31 2.55 16.36
CA ALA A 389 3.28 1.47 16.46
C ALA A 389 3.26 0.80 17.85
N THR A 390 3.22 1.60 18.92
CA THR A 390 3.10 1.08 20.30
C THR A 390 1.82 0.27 20.52
N SER A 391 0.78 0.54 19.71
CA SER A 391 -0.52 -0.14 19.76
C SER A 391 -0.63 -1.31 18.77
N GLY A 392 0.46 -1.70 18.10
CA GLY A 392 0.47 -2.77 17.09
C GLY A 392 -0.15 -2.40 15.73
N LEU A 393 -0.44 -1.11 15.50
CA LEU A 393 -1.08 -0.57 14.29
C LEU A 393 -0.09 0.04 13.29
N GLN A 394 1.15 -0.39 13.34
CA GLN A 394 2.26 -0.07 12.45
C GLN A 394 2.03 -0.28 10.94
N HIS A 395 1.04 -1.09 10.54
CA HIS A 395 0.64 -1.24 9.13
C HIS A 395 -0.17 -0.05 8.61
N VAL A 396 -0.68 0.80 9.51
CA VAL A 396 -1.47 1.98 9.16
C VAL A 396 -0.53 3.08 8.67
N ARG A 397 -0.76 3.56 7.44
CA ARG A 397 0.03 4.64 6.88
C ARG A 397 -0.55 5.98 7.33
N VAL A 398 0.34 6.92 7.64
CA VAL A 398 -0.01 8.32 7.95
C VAL A 398 0.57 9.19 6.83
N LEU A 399 -0.16 10.20 6.37
CA LEU A 399 0.30 11.18 5.40
C LEU A 399 0.15 12.59 6.01
N PRO A 400 1.25 13.27 6.35
CA PRO A 400 1.18 14.67 6.77
C PRO A 400 0.99 15.60 5.58
N VAL A 401 -0.01 16.48 5.67
CA VAL A 401 -0.39 17.42 4.61
C VAL A 401 -0.50 18.83 5.18
N ILE A 402 0.11 19.81 4.50
CA ILE A 402 -0.21 21.22 4.71
C ILE A 402 -1.08 21.69 3.55
N VAL A 403 -2.24 22.24 3.86
CA VAL A 403 -3.13 22.87 2.86
C VAL A 403 -3.04 24.38 3.03
N THR A 404 -2.73 25.09 1.94
CA THR A 404 -2.58 26.54 1.97
C THR A 404 -3.37 27.27 0.89
N ALA A 405 -3.90 28.43 1.26
CA ALA A 405 -4.55 29.36 0.32
C ALA A 405 -3.54 30.15 -0.56
N MET A 406 -2.24 29.99 -0.31
CA MET A 406 -1.17 30.61 -1.10
C MET A 406 -0.87 29.83 -2.39
N THR A 407 -0.47 30.55 -3.42
CA THR A 407 -0.05 30.00 -4.72
C THR A 407 1.28 29.26 -4.62
N ARG A 408 1.54 28.32 -5.54
CA ARG A 408 2.83 27.59 -5.61
C ARG A 408 4.02 28.53 -5.71
N ASP A 409 3.89 29.63 -6.43
CA ASP A 409 4.95 30.62 -6.58
C ASP A 409 5.26 31.35 -5.26
N GLU A 410 4.23 31.67 -4.46
CA GLU A 410 4.40 32.32 -3.16
C GLU A 410 5.06 31.39 -2.12
N ILE A 411 4.78 30.08 -2.17
CA ILE A 411 5.36 29.07 -1.26
C ILE A 411 6.53 28.29 -1.86
N LYS A 412 7.07 28.73 -3.00
CA LYS A 412 8.14 28.03 -3.73
C LYS A 412 9.38 27.77 -2.87
N ALA A 413 9.73 28.71 -1.99
CA ALA A 413 10.87 28.59 -1.08
C ALA A 413 10.65 27.55 0.04
N ASP A 414 9.39 27.17 0.30
CA ASP A 414 9.00 26.26 1.38
C ASP A 414 8.73 24.84 0.87
N HIS A 415 8.39 24.67 -0.41
CA HIS A 415 8.14 23.38 -1.04
C HIS A 415 9.28 22.37 -0.86
N ARG A 416 10.54 22.80 -1.04
CA ARG A 416 11.71 21.92 -0.90
C ARG A 416 11.85 21.41 0.54
N ALA A 417 11.73 22.32 1.51
CA ALA A 417 11.84 21.98 2.92
C ALA A 417 10.71 21.01 3.35
N ALA A 418 9.50 21.18 2.81
CA ALA A 418 8.39 20.27 3.10
C ALA A 418 8.64 18.87 2.54
N ALA A 419 9.08 18.77 1.28
CA ALA A 419 9.41 17.50 0.65
C ALA A 419 10.50 16.72 1.40
N GLU A 420 11.57 17.41 1.83
CA GLU A 420 12.64 16.83 2.65
C GLU A 420 12.13 16.25 3.97
N THR A 421 11.10 16.84 4.56
CA THR A 421 10.45 16.36 5.79
C THR A 421 9.30 15.38 5.56
N GLY A 422 9.05 14.97 4.32
CA GLY A 422 7.95 14.05 3.99
C GLY A 422 6.56 14.66 4.15
N VAL A 423 6.44 15.98 4.12
CA VAL A 423 5.16 16.70 4.22
C VAL A 423 4.69 17.08 2.83
N LEU A 424 3.49 16.62 2.47
CA LEU A 424 2.85 17.03 1.23
C LEU A 424 2.27 18.44 1.39
N VAL A 425 2.54 19.34 0.44
CA VAL A 425 1.95 20.68 0.43
C VAL A 425 0.96 20.79 -0.72
N LEU A 426 -0.28 21.14 -0.37
CA LEU A 426 -1.35 21.44 -1.33
C LEU A 426 -1.56 22.95 -1.37
N SER A 427 -1.24 23.52 -2.51
CA SER A 427 -1.31 24.96 -2.81
C SER A 427 -2.70 25.40 -3.25
N ARG A 428 -2.89 26.70 -3.43
CA ARG A 428 -4.11 27.28 -4.02
C ARG A 428 -4.50 26.63 -5.33
N GLU A 429 -3.54 26.36 -6.21
CA GLU A 429 -3.79 25.70 -7.50
C GLU A 429 -4.29 24.26 -7.32
N ASP A 430 -3.82 23.56 -6.28
CA ASP A 430 -4.32 22.22 -5.96
C ASP A 430 -5.77 22.25 -5.44
N ILE A 431 -6.10 23.29 -4.65
CA ILE A 431 -7.45 23.57 -4.16
C ILE A 431 -8.38 23.95 -5.32
N GLU A 432 -7.95 24.82 -6.23
CA GLU A 432 -8.69 25.18 -7.44
C GLU A 432 -8.96 23.95 -8.31
N ALA A 433 -7.96 23.06 -8.44
CA ALA A 433 -8.08 21.78 -9.12
C ALA A 433 -9.05 20.78 -8.45
N VAL A 434 -9.59 21.05 -7.26
CA VAL A 434 -10.71 20.27 -6.68
C VAL A 434 -12.02 20.63 -7.38
N PHE A 435 -12.19 21.89 -7.73
CA PHE A 435 -13.36 22.41 -8.44
C PHE A 435 -13.26 22.17 -9.94
N GLU A 436 -12.05 22.16 -10.48
CA GLU A 436 -11.77 21.85 -11.88
C GLU A 436 -11.69 20.32 -12.07
N GLY A 437 -12.44 19.78 -13.05
CA GLY A 437 -12.35 18.34 -13.37
C GLY A 437 -13.19 17.40 -12.49
N GLU A 438 -14.22 17.90 -11.82
CA GLU A 438 -15.26 17.10 -11.17
C GLU A 438 -14.76 16.14 -10.06
N ARG A 439 -13.59 16.40 -9.47
CA ARG A 439 -12.96 15.51 -8.45
C ARG A 439 -13.84 15.22 -7.24
N LEU A 440 -14.63 16.19 -6.77
CA LEU A 440 -15.61 15.95 -5.70
C LEU A 440 -16.71 14.99 -6.15
N ARG A 441 -17.15 15.08 -7.41
CA ARG A 441 -18.18 14.19 -7.94
C ARG A 441 -17.70 12.74 -8.03
N PHE A 442 -16.39 12.49 -8.21
CA PHE A 442 -15.81 11.18 -8.53
C PHE A 442 -14.65 10.80 -7.63
N ALA A 443 -14.94 10.77 -6.33
CA ALA A 443 -13.91 10.61 -5.34
C ALA A 443 -13.58 9.14 -5.04
N ASN A 444 -12.29 8.86 -4.91
CA ASN A 444 -11.77 7.63 -4.37
C ASN A 444 -10.63 7.98 -3.41
N ALA A 445 -10.95 8.03 -2.12
CA ALA A 445 -9.99 8.44 -1.08
C ALA A 445 -8.74 7.56 -1.04
N ASP A 446 -8.88 6.24 -1.23
CA ASP A 446 -7.73 5.33 -1.24
C ASP A 446 -6.84 5.60 -2.45
N GLN A 447 -7.41 5.78 -3.65
CA GLN A 447 -6.64 6.13 -4.84
C GLN A 447 -5.96 7.51 -4.71
N LEU A 448 -6.67 8.50 -4.14
CA LEU A 448 -6.11 9.83 -3.89
C LEU A 448 -4.96 9.77 -2.89
N PHE A 449 -5.06 8.92 -1.87
CA PHE A 449 -4.00 8.67 -0.91
C PHE A 449 -2.75 8.07 -1.57
N GLU A 450 -2.91 7.04 -2.41
CA GLU A 450 -1.78 6.45 -3.15
C GLU A 450 -1.14 7.46 -4.11
N GLN A 451 -1.94 8.24 -4.84
CA GLN A 451 -1.44 9.30 -5.72
C GLN A 451 -0.66 10.37 -4.95
N ALA A 452 -1.13 10.71 -3.75
CA ALA A 452 -0.47 11.68 -2.88
C ALA A 452 0.88 11.15 -2.36
N LEU A 453 0.94 9.88 -1.96
CA LEU A 453 2.20 9.22 -1.60
C LEU A 453 3.18 9.18 -2.78
N GLN A 454 2.70 8.84 -3.98
CA GLN A 454 3.53 8.83 -5.18
C GLN A 454 4.11 10.22 -5.50
N ARG A 455 3.29 11.28 -5.42
CA ARG A 455 3.76 12.66 -5.62
C ARG A 455 4.80 13.08 -4.60
N LEU A 456 4.64 12.65 -3.34
CA LEU A 456 5.61 12.94 -2.30
C LEU A 456 6.95 12.24 -2.59
N ALA A 457 6.92 10.97 -2.99
CA ALA A 457 8.10 10.23 -3.40
C ALA A 457 8.82 10.88 -4.60
N GLU A 458 8.08 11.26 -5.66
CA GLU A 458 8.61 11.98 -6.83
C GLU A 458 9.22 13.34 -6.46
N SER A 459 8.73 13.99 -5.39
CA SER A 459 9.26 15.27 -4.91
C SER A 459 10.53 15.13 -4.06
N GLN A 460 10.80 13.92 -3.56
CA GLN A 460 12.01 13.59 -2.79
C GLN A 460 13.15 13.09 -3.69
N GLU A 461 12.87 12.64 -4.92
CA GLU A 461 13.91 12.28 -5.88
C GLU A 461 14.69 13.51 -6.38
N PRO A 462 16.03 13.51 -6.33
CA PRO A 462 16.83 14.58 -6.90
C PRO A 462 16.65 14.61 -8.42
N LYS A 463 16.06 15.70 -8.93
CA LYS A 463 16.09 15.99 -10.37
C LYS A 463 17.52 16.34 -10.77
N ASP A 464 18.23 15.39 -11.35
CA ASP A 464 19.53 15.64 -11.97
C ASP A 464 19.38 16.73 -13.05
N PRO A 465 20.14 17.84 -12.99
CA PRO A 465 20.11 18.83 -14.05
C PRO A 465 20.86 18.28 -15.27
N LEU A 466 20.09 17.93 -16.30
CA LEU A 466 20.44 17.95 -17.73
C LEU A 466 21.95 17.99 -18.06
N PHE A 467 22.47 16.87 -18.57
CA PHE A 467 23.55 16.87 -19.55
C PHE A 467 23.09 17.67 -20.79
N LEU A 468 23.38 18.98 -20.79
CA LEU A 468 23.54 19.76 -22.01
C LEU A 468 24.99 19.57 -22.47
N SER A 469 25.23 18.58 -23.32
CA SER A 469 26.49 18.52 -24.08
C SER A 469 26.44 19.56 -25.19
N VAL A 470 27.10 20.70 -24.94
CA VAL A 470 27.64 21.56 -25.98
C VAL A 470 29.14 21.27 -26.08
N THR A 471 29.50 20.35 -26.97
CA THR A 471 30.61 20.38 -27.96
C THR A 471 30.89 18.98 -28.47
#